data_AF-A0A8B8FQA4-F1
#
_entry.id   AF-A0A8B8FQA4-F1
#
_cell.length_a   1.000
_cell.length_b   1.000
_cell.length_c   1.000
_cell.angle_alpha   90.00
_cell.angle_beta   90.00
_cell.angle_gamma   90.00
#
_symmetry.space_group_name_H-M   'P 1'
#
loop_
_entity.id
_entity.type
_entity.pdbx_description
1 polymer ?
#
loop_
_entity_poly.entity_id
_entity_poly.type
_entity_poly.pdbx_seq_one_letter_code
_entity_poly.pdbx_strand_id
1 'polypeptide(L)' 'NMDEFIKNWLNYIGFQHLVNKFEEGEINKTVLMILTELMLKDLIPKIVQRAKFINELEKLKILSSAP' A
#
# COMPACT_ATOMS: atom_id res chain seq x y z
N ASN A 1 13.26 -5.47 6.06
CA ASN A 1 12.46 -5.14 7.24
C ASN A 1 11.44 -4.10 6.82
N MET A 2 10.15 -4.41 6.89
CA MET A 2 9.10 -3.49 6.45
C MET A 2 9.04 -2.29 7.40
N ASP A 3 8.88 -1.08 6.85
CA ASP A 3 8.74 0.13 7.66
C ASP A 3 7.53 0.02 8.61
N GLU A 4 7.71 0.39 9.89
CA GLU A 4 6.62 0.43 10.88
C GLU A 4 5.49 1.35 10.42
N PHE A 5 5.85 2.42 9.69
CA PHE A 5 4.91 3.30 9.00
C PHE A 5 3.92 2.52 8.11
N ILE A 6 4.40 1.57 7.31
CA ILE A 6 3.57 0.81 6.37
C ILE A 6 2.62 -0.11 7.12
N LYS A 7 3.12 -0.77 8.17
CA LYS A 7 2.29 -1.64 9.02
C LYS A 7 1.13 -0.86 9.63
N ASN A 8 1.43 0.31 10.18
CA ASN A 8 0.44 1.19 10.80
C ASN A 8 -0.55 1.76 9.76
N TRP A 9 -0.05 2.17 8.59
CA TRP A 9 -0.89 2.67 7.51
C TRP A 9 -1.82 1.58 6.97
N LEU A 10 -1.33 0.36 6.70
CA LEU A 10 -2.15 -0.78 6.29
C LEU A 10 -3.24 -1.10 7.30
N ASN A 11 -2.92 -1.05 8.60
CA ASN A 11 -3.91 -1.23 9.65
C ASN A 11 -4.97 -0.10 9.64
N TYR A 12 -4.54 1.15 9.50
CA TYR A 12 -5.44 2.31 9.42
C TYR A 12 -6.42 2.23 8.26
N ILE A 13 -5.99 1.77 7.09
CA ILE A 13 -6.84 1.65 5.89
C ILE A 13 -7.63 0.32 5.82
N GLY A 14 -7.50 -0.56 6.82
CA GLY A 14 -8.21 -1.85 6.89
C GLY A 14 -7.62 -2.97 6.02
N PHE A 15 -6.34 -2.87 5.67
CA PHE A 15 -5.59 -3.82 4.87
C PHE A 15 -4.48 -4.54 5.67
N GLN A 16 -4.64 -4.70 6.99
CA GLN A 16 -3.67 -5.38 7.86
C GLN A 16 -3.35 -6.83 7.44
N HIS A 17 -4.26 -7.50 6.73
CA HIS A 17 -4.04 -8.83 6.17
C HIS A 17 -2.98 -8.87 5.06
N LEU A 18 -2.56 -7.71 4.54
CA LEU A 18 -1.49 -7.60 3.54
C LEU A 18 -0.11 -7.41 4.15
N VAL A 19 0.02 -7.24 5.47
CA VAL A 19 1.31 -6.98 6.14
C VAL A 19 2.37 -8.01 5.75
N ASN A 20 2.05 -9.31 5.86
CA ASN A 20 3.00 -10.36 5.50
C ASN A 20 3.38 -10.32 4.01
N LYS A 21 2.42 -10.07 3.12
CA LYS A 21 2.69 -9.94 1.68
C LYS A 21 3.58 -8.75 1.35
N PHE A 22 3.40 -7.63 2.06
CA PHE A 22 4.21 -6.43 1.87
C PHE A 22 5.62 -6.64 2.43
N GLU A 23 5.75 -7.37 3.53
CA GLU A 23 7.04 -7.76 4.10
C GLU A 23 7.80 -8.73 3.18
N GLU A 24 7.15 -9.79 2.70
CA GLU A 24 7.70 -10.76 1.75
C GLU A 24 8.06 -10.12 0.40
N GLY A 25 7.28 -9.15 -0.05
CA GLY A 25 7.53 -8.37 -1.27
C GLY A 25 8.53 -7.23 -1.10
N GLU A 26 9.17 -7.12 0.07
CA GLU A 26 10.13 -6.07 0.43
C GLU A 26 9.61 -4.64 0.15
N ILE A 27 8.30 -4.42 0.34
CA ILE A 27 7.63 -3.16 0.06
C ILE A 27 7.94 -2.19 1.20
N ASN A 28 8.95 -1.34 1.00
CA ASN A 28 9.26 -0.20 1.84
C ASN A 28 8.54 1.08 1.37
N LYS A 29 8.76 2.21 2.07
CA LYS A 29 8.04 3.45 1.79
C LYS A 29 8.27 3.92 0.35
N THR A 30 9.50 3.86 -0.15
CA THR A 30 9.82 4.25 -1.53
C THR A 30 9.09 3.37 -2.55
N VAL A 31 9.10 2.04 -2.34
CA VAL A 31 8.40 1.09 -3.22
C VAL A 31 6.89 1.32 -3.20
N LEU A 32 6.31 1.55 -2.01
CA LEU A 32 4.88 1.84 -1.83
C LEU A 32 4.44 3.01 -2.73
N MET A 33 5.24 4.09 -2.80
CA MET A 33 4.89 5.28 -3.58
C MET A 33 4.92 5.07 -5.09
N ILE A 34 5.60 4.03 -5.58
CA ILE A 34 5.70 3.73 -7.01
C ILE A 34 4.87 2.52 -7.44
N LEU A 35 4.12 1.90 -6.52
CA LEU A 35 3.22 0.80 -6.88
C LEU A 35 2.21 1.26 -7.93
N THR A 36 2.11 0.45 -8.99
CA THR A 36 1.14 0.62 -10.08
C THR A 36 -0.07 -0.28 -9.86
N GLU A 37 -1.18 -0.02 -10.55
CA GLU A 37 -2.34 -0.92 -10.51
C GLU A 37 -1.98 -2.35 -10.93
N LEU A 38 -1.08 -2.51 -11.92
CA LEU A 38 -0.60 -3.81 -12.37
C LEU A 38 0.07 -4.59 -11.23
N MET A 39 0.98 -3.95 -10.49
CA MET A 39 1.66 -4.55 -9.34
C MET A 39 0.68 -4.86 -8.20
N LEU A 40 -0.31 -3.99 -8.00
CA LEU A 40 -1.36 -4.19 -6.99
C LEU A 40 -2.31 -5.33 -7.33
N LYS A 41 -2.42 -5.75 -8.60
CA LYS A 41 -3.27 -6.86 -9.01
C LYS A 41 -2.82 -8.18 -8.37
N ASP A 42 -1.51 -8.38 -8.22
CA ASP A 42 -0.95 -9.61 -7.64
C ASP A 42 -1.05 -9.60 -6.10
N LEU A 43 -0.89 -8.43 -5.49
CA LEU A 43 -1.05 -8.24 -4.04
C LEU A 43 -2.52 -8.34 -3.62
N ILE A 44 -3.41 -7.70 -4.40
CA ILE A 44 -4.83 -7.49 -4.14
C ILE A 44 -5.66 -7.89 -5.38
N PRO A 45 -5.95 -9.18 -5.58
CA PRO A 45 -6.61 -9.66 -6.80
C PRO A 45 -8.07 -9.19 -6.92
N LYS A 46 -8.76 -8.97 -5.79
CA LYS A 46 -10.16 -8.54 -5.77
C LYS A 46 -10.29 -7.07 -6.20
N ILE A 47 -10.98 -6.83 -7.33
CA ILE A 47 -11.08 -5.49 -7.96
C ILE A 47 -11.60 -4.41 -7.01
N VAL A 48 -12.65 -4.68 -6.23
CA VAL A 48 -13.22 -3.69 -5.29
C VAL A 48 -12.24 -3.34 -4.17
N GLN A 49 -11.51 -4.34 -3.64
CA GLN A 49 -10.50 -4.09 -2.61
C GLN A 49 -9.32 -3.31 -3.18
N ARG A 50 -8.87 -3.66 -4.40
CA ARG A 50 -7.78 -2.95 -5.07
C ARG A 50 -8.13 -1.49 -5.34
N ALA A 51 -9.35 -1.21 -5.82
CA ALA A 51 -9.81 0.16 -6.04
C ALA A 51 -9.80 0.99 -4.73
N LYS A 52 -10.27 0.41 -3.62
CA LYS A 52 -10.19 1.06 -2.30
C LYS A 52 -8.76 1.35 -1.87
N PHE A 53 -7.86 0.38 -2.06
CA PHE A 53 -6.45 0.55 -1.75
C PHE A 53 -5.80 1.66 -2.59
N ILE A 54 -6.05 1.68 -3.91
CA ILE A 54 -5.53 2.71 -4.82
C ILE A 54 -5.97 4.11 -4.37
N ASN A 55 -7.25 4.28 -4.01
CA ASN A 55 -7.76 5.55 -3.52
C ASN A 55 -7.03 6.03 -2.24
N GLU A 56 -6.77 5.14 -1.29
CA GLU A 56 -5.99 5.52 -0.09
C GLU A 56 -4.52 5.77 -0.40
N LEU A 57 -3.94 5.04 -1.34
CA LEU A 57 -2.56 5.24 -1.79
C LEU A 57 -2.39 6.59 -2.50
N GLU A 58 -3.36 7.01 -3.32
CA GLU A 58 -3.36 8.32 -3.98
C GLU A 58 -3.42 9.47 -2.97
N LYS A 59 -4.28 9.37 -1.94
CA LYS A 59 -4.31 10.33 -0.83
C LYS A 59 -2.96 10.41 -0.12
N LEU A 60 -2.33 9.26 0.12
CA LEU A 60 -1.01 9.21 0.74
C LEU A 60 0.06 9.92 -0.11
N LYS A 61 0.02 9.73 -1.44
CA LYS A 61 0.91 10.42 -2.39
C LYS A 61 0.75 11.93 -2.36
N ILE A 62 -0.49 12.42 -2.32
CA ILE A 62 -0.77 13.86 -2.24
C ILE A 62 -0.21 14.44 -0.95
N LEU A 63 -0.46 13.81 0.21
CA LEU A 63 0.05 14.27 1.50
C LEU A 63 1.58 14.27 1.57
N SER A 64 2.23 13.32 0.91
CA SER A 64 3.69 13.20 0.90
C SER A 64 4.36 14.19 -0.08
N SER A 65 3.58 14.82 -0.95
CA SER A 65 4.05 15.79 -1.95
C SER A 65 3.77 17.23 -1.53
N ALA A 66 3.14 17.44 -0.38
CA ALA A 66 2.90 18.77 0.18
C ALA A 66 4.23 19.40 0.64
N PRO A 67 4.49 20.68 0.30
CA PRO A 67 5.73 21.38 0.65
C PRO A 67 5.87 21.63 2.16
#